data_AF-A0AAP0MJZ1-F1
#
_entry.id   AF-A0AAP0MJZ1-F1
#
_cell.length_a   1.000
_cell.length_b   1.000
_cell.length_c   1.000
_cell.angle_alpha   90.00
_cell.angle_beta   90.00
_cell.angle_gamma   90.00
#
_symmetry.space_group_name_H-M   'P 1'
#
loop_
_entity.id
_entity.type
_entity.pdbx_description
1 polymer ?
#
loop_
_entity_poly.entity_id
_entity_poly.type
_entity_poly.pdbx_seq_one_letter_code
_entity_poly.pdbx_strand_id
1 'polypeptide(L)'
;MFSEALLCFGASSTSVDEHDNDADENSDEIAFMQISIDSIFPECEDVDECILNAANSIGLKETPRYEVKMGEQCNWIKKTQESFPPVEGTLFFIASVEVI
;
A
#
# COMPACT_ATOMS: atom_id res chain seq x y z
N MET A 1 13.13 -5.04 5.95
CA MET A 1 12.83 -4.54 4.58
C MET A 1 11.99 -3.27 4.70
N PHE A 2 11.89 -2.41 3.68
CA PHE A 2 11.09 -1.17 3.79
C PHE A 2 9.61 -1.47 4.02
N SER A 3 9.05 -2.47 3.34
CA SER A 3 7.69 -2.99 3.55
C SER A 3 7.42 -3.42 5.01
N GLU A 4 8.33 -4.16 5.63
CA GLU A 4 8.21 -4.54 7.04
C GLU A 4 8.25 -3.34 7.98
N ALA A 5 9.09 -2.34 7.68
CA ALA A 5 9.16 -1.13 8.46
C ALA A 5 7.83 -0.34 8.36
N LEU A 6 7.24 -0.24 7.17
CA LEU A 6 5.93 0.38 7.00
C LEU A 6 4.86 -0.29 7.86
N LEU A 7 4.84 -1.63 7.96
CA LEU A 7 3.94 -2.36 8.87
C LEU A 7 4.21 -2.03 10.35
N CYS A 8 5.47 -1.89 10.75
CA CYS A 8 5.83 -1.53 12.13
C CYS A 8 5.45 -0.10 12.51
N PHE A 9 5.37 0.80 11.54
CA PHE A 9 5.17 2.23 11.76
C PHE A 9 3.81 2.76 11.36
N GLY A 10 2.85 1.89 11.00
CA GLY A 10 1.45 2.31 10.83
C GLY A 10 0.66 1.62 9.70
N ALA A 11 1.37 1.07 8.71
CA ALA A 11 0.68 0.38 7.62
C ALA A 11 -0.05 -0.85 8.17
N SER A 12 -1.33 -0.97 7.85
CA SER A 12 -2.13 -2.16 8.15
C SER A 12 -1.79 -3.32 7.23
N SER A 13 -1.28 -3.04 6.03
CA SER A 13 -0.90 -4.02 5.03
C SER A 13 0.13 -3.44 4.08
N THR A 14 0.98 -4.29 3.51
CA THR A 14 1.95 -3.93 2.48
C THR A 14 2.03 -5.04 1.43
N SER A 15 2.06 -4.68 0.16
CA SER A 15 2.43 -5.58 -0.95
C SER A 15 3.66 -5.05 -1.66
N VAL A 16 4.48 -5.96 -2.16
CA VAL A 16 5.68 -5.65 -2.94
C VAL A 16 5.49 -6.27 -4.31
N ASP A 17 5.65 -5.46 -5.35
CA ASP A 17 5.62 -5.92 -6.73
C ASP A 17 6.98 -5.62 -7.39
N GLU A 18 7.45 -6.59 -8.15
CA GLU A 18 8.76 -6.58 -8.79
C GLU A 18 8.52 -6.70 -10.29
N HIS A 19 8.56 -5.58 -11.01
CA HIS A 19 8.39 -5.59 -12.45
C HIS A 19 9.76 -5.62 -13.13
N ASP A 20 10.04 -6.71 -13.85
CA ASP A 20 11.10 -6.75 -14.83
C ASP A 20 10.62 -5.92 -16.02
N ASN A 21 11.13 -4.70 -16.18
CA ASN A 21 10.88 -3.95 -17.39
C ASN A 21 11.63 -4.70 -18.50
N ASP A 22 10.90 -5.47 -19.32
CA ASP A 22 11.43 -6.17 -20.47
C ASP A 22 12.15 -5.11 -21.32
N ALA A 23 13.48 -5.04 -21.18
CA ALA A 23 14.28 -4.17 -22.01
C ALA A 23 13.98 -4.57 -23.45
N ASP A 24 13.33 -3.68 -24.19
CA ASP A 24 13.15 -3.84 -25.63
C ASP A 24 14.51 -4.23 -26.20
N GLU A 25 14.63 -5.41 -26.83
CA GLU A 25 15.91 -6.00 -27.28
C GLU A 25 16.71 -5.06 -28.21
N ASN A 26 16.09 -3.96 -28.63
CA ASN A 26 16.60 -2.94 -29.54
C ASN A 26 17.01 -1.62 -28.85
N SER A 27 16.92 -1.51 -27.52
CA SER A 27 17.42 -0.35 -26.78
C SER A 27 18.55 -0.77 -25.84
N ASP A 28 19.68 -0.05 -25.88
CA ASP A 28 20.78 -0.17 -24.92
C ASP A 28 20.38 0.35 -23.51
N GLU A 29 19.08 0.29 -23.16
CA GLU A 29 18.56 0.71 -21.88
C GLU A 29 18.75 -0.42 -20.89
N ILE A 30 19.64 -0.19 -19.92
CA ILE A 30 19.87 -1.11 -18.80
C ILE A 30 18.51 -1.39 -18.16
N ALA A 31 18.10 -2.67 -18.13
CA ALA A 31 16.91 -3.11 -17.40
C ALA A 31 16.99 -2.59 -15.96
N PHE A 32 16.21 -1.56 -15.65
CA PHE A 32 16.07 -1.06 -14.30
C PHE A 32 15.00 -1.90 -13.61
N MET A 33 15.42 -2.70 -12.64
CA MET A 33 14.48 -3.38 -11.75
C MET A 33 13.73 -2.31 -10.95
N GLN A 34 12.42 -2.19 -11.19
CA GLN A 34 11.55 -1.27 -10.47
C GLN A 34 10.78 -2.04 -9.41
N ILE A 35 11.05 -1.74 -8.14
CA ILE A 35 10.32 -2.31 -7.00
C ILE A 35 9.26 -1.29 -6.58
N SER A 36 7.99 -1.66 -6.70
CA SER A 36 6.85 -0.91 -6.19
C SER A 36 6.40 -1.51 -4.86
N ILE A 37 6.04 -0.65 -3.91
CA ILE A 37 5.53 -1.06 -2.61
C ILE A 37 4.23 -0.31 -2.38
N ASP A 38 3.13 -1.06 -2.35
CA ASP A 38 1.83 -0.53 -1.97
C ASP A 38 1.60 -0.76 -0.49
N SER A 39 1.02 0.23 0.18
CA SER A 39 0.78 0.19 1.63
C SER A 39 -0.53 0.86 1.98
N ILE A 40 -1.28 0.25 2.89
CA ILE A 40 -2.58 0.74 3.33
C ILE A 40 -2.46 1.27 4.75
N PHE A 41 -2.80 2.54 4.93
CA PHE A 41 -2.81 3.20 6.24
C PHE A 41 -4.26 3.43 6.71
N PRO A 42 -4.52 3.33 8.03
CA PRO A 42 -5.81 3.71 8.59
C PRO A 42 -6.06 5.22 8.50
N GLU A 43 -7.33 5.65 8.43
CA GLU A 43 -7.76 7.06 8.22
C GLU A 43 -7.24 8.06 9.28
N CYS A 44 -6.73 7.56 10.41
CA CYS A 44 -6.26 8.37 11.53
C CYS A 44 -4.73 8.51 11.61
N GLU A 45 -3.97 7.91 10.69
CA GLU A 45 -2.51 7.97 10.72
C GLU A 45 -1.93 9.00 9.75
N ASP A 46 -0.89 9.68 10.23
CA ASP A 46 -0.08 10.58 9.41
C ASP A 46 0.88 9.74 8.55
N VAL A 47 0.49 9.51 7.31
CA VAL A 47 1.25 8.70 6.34
C VAL A 47 2.68 9.23 6.15
N ASP A 48 2.86 10.56 6.18
CA ASP A 48 4.18 11.17 5.99
C ASP A 48 5.10 10.85 7.17
N GLU A 49 4.58 10.93 8.40
CA GLU A 49 5.31 10.56 9.61
C GLU A 49 5.66 9.05 9.61
N CYS A 50 4.72 8.20 9.23
CA CYS A 50 4.92 6.75 9.15
C CYS A 50 6.03 6.38 8.17
N ILE A 51 6.00 6.96 6.96
CA ILE A 51 7.00 6.75 5.91
C ILE A 51 8.37 7.25 6.36
N LEU A 52 8.44 8.43 6.97
CA LEU A 52 9.69 9.00 7.48
C LEU A 52 10.31 8.10 8.55
N ASN A 53 9.50 7.63 9.50
CA ASN A 53 9.96 6.73 10.56
C ASN A 53 10.42 5.38 10.00
N ALA A 54 9.68 4.81 9.05
CA ALA A 54 10.08 3.58 8.37
C ALA A 54 11.41 3.74 7.62
N ALA A 55 11.59 4.85 6.89
CA ALA A 55 12.81 5.13 6.13
C ALA A 55 14.02 5.29 7.06
N ASN A 56 13.86 6.06 8.14
CA ASN A 56 14.89 6.23 9.16
C ASN A 56 15.25 4.90 9.84
N SER A 57 14.26 4.05 10.14
CA SER A 57 14.48 2.77 10.81
C SER A 57 15.32 1.79 9.99
N ILE A 58 15.28 1.88 8.66
CA ILE A 58 16.09 1.01 7.78
C ILE A 58 17.35 1.72 7.26
N GLY A 59 17.60 2.96 7.69
CA GLY A 59 18.78 3.74 7.31
C GLY A 59 18.76 4.27 5.87
N LEU A 60 17.57 4.47 5.29
CA LEU A 60 17.45 5.17 4.00
C LEU A 60 17.93 6.61 4.14
N LYS A 61 18.87 7.02 3.28
CA LYS A 61 19.40 8.40 3.27
C LYS A 61 18.39 9.42 2.73
N GLU A 62 17.49 8.97 1.86
CA GLU A 62 16.45 9.77 1.24
C GLU A 62 15.13 9.02 1.32
N THR A 63 14.05 9.76 1.61
CA THR A 63 12.69 9.21 1.60
C THR A 63 12.32 8.83 0.17
N PRO A 64 11.78 7.61 -0.06
CA PRO A 64 11.31 7.23 -1.38
C PRO A 64 10.19 8.17 -1.85
N ARG A 65 10.01 8.27 -3.16
CA ARG A 65 8.87 8.99 -3.74
C ARG A 65 7.63 8.12 -3.58
N TYR A 66 6.53 8.70 -3.10
CA TYR A 66 5.26 8.03 -2.93
C TYR A 66 4.11 8.94 -3.36
N GLU A 67 2.96 8.33 -3.67
CA GLU A 67 1.71 9.02 -3.94
C GLU A 67 0.66 8.53 -2.93
N VAL A 68 -0.02 9.46 -2.27
CA VAL A 68 -1.11 9.13 -1.35
C VAL A 68 -2.42 9.20 -2.12
N LYS A 69 -3.02 8.04 -2.40
CA LYS A 69 -4.37 7.94 -2.95
C LYS A 69 -5.35 7.68 -1.82
N MET A 70 -6.24 8.64 -1.55
CA MET A 70 -7.35 8.41 -0.63
C MET A 70 -8.35 7.49 -1.34
N GLY A 71 -8.41 6.23 -0.93
CA GLY A 71 -9.43 5.31 -1.43
C GLY A 71 -10.82 5.88 -1.11
N GLU A 72 -11.76 5.79 -2.04
CA GLU A 72 -13.17 6.05 -1.72
C GLU A 72 -13.53 5.17 -0.52
N GLN A 73 -14.02 5.76 0.58
CA GLN A 73 -14.51 5.02 1.73
C GLN A 73 -15.32 3.86 1.22
N CYS A 74 -14.79 2.66 1.44
CA CYS A 74 -15.24 1.39 0.94
C CYS A 74 -16.76 1.32 0.75
N ASN A 75 -17.26 1.78 -0.41
CA ASN A 75 -18.68 1.71 -0.74
C ASN A 75 -19.13 0.25 -0.78
N TRP A 76 -18.18 -0.68 -0.95
CA TRP A 76 -18.43 -2.11 -0.85
C TRP A 76 -18.72 -2.55 0.60
N ILE A 77 -18.11 -1.98 1.66
CA ILE A 77 -18.53 -2.27 3.06
C ILE A 77 -19.97 -1.81 3.30
N LYS A 78 -20.30 -0.58 2.90
CA LYS A 78 -21.68 -0.07 3.02
C LYS A 78 -22.65 -0.91 2.20
N LYS A 79 -22.34 -1.22 0.93
CA LYS A 79 -23.17 -2.09 0.08
C LYS A 79 -23.30 -3.51 0.64
N THR A 80 -22.24 -4.08 1.21
CA THR A 80 -22.28 -5.40 1.85
C THR A 80 -23.11 -5.35 3.13
N GLN A 81 -22.96 -4.32 3.98
CA GLN A 81 -23.81 -4.13 5.15
C GLN A 81 -25.28 -3.88 4.79
N GLU A 82 -25.56 -3.18 3.70
CA GLU A 82 -26.93 -2.98 3.17
C GLU A 82 -27.51 -4.27 2.55
N SER A 83 -26.65 -5.10 1.95
CA SER A 83 -27.04 -6.37 1.33
C SER A 83 -27.16 -7.52 2.34
N PHE A 84 -26.55 -7.38 3.52
CA PHE A 84 -26.64 -8.32 4.64
C PHE A 84 -27.14 -7.57 5.88
N PRO A 85 -28.46 -7.35 6.01
CA PRO A 85 -29.02 -6.88 7.27
C PRO A 85 -28.57 -7.84 8.39
N PRO A 86 -28.21 -7.32 9.57
CA PRO A 86 -27.55 -8.12 10.60
C PRO A 86 -28.47 -9.26 11.01
N VAL A 87 -28.03 -10.49 10.74
CA VAL A 87 -28.45 -11.63 11.54
C VAL A 87 -27.57 -11.58 12.78
N GLU A 88 -28.22 -11.61 13.93
CA GLU A 88 -27.64 -11.50 15.27
C GLU A 88 -26.41 -12.41 15.42
N GLY A 89 -25.22 -11.86 15.18
CA GLY A 89 -23.94 -12.54 15.41
C GLY A 89 -22.92 -12.46 14.27
N THR A 90 -21.86 -11.70 14.52
CA THR A 90 -20.52 -11.76 13.88
C THR A 90 -20.33 -10.95 12.59
N LEU A 91 -19.62 -9.82 12.71
CA LEU A 91 -19.19 -8.95 11.62
C LEU A 91 -17.76 -9.33 11.17
N PHE A 92 -17.54 -9.50 9.86
CA PHE A 92 -16.21 -9.55 9.23
C PHE A 92 -16.17 -8.54 8.07
N PHE A 93 -15.02 -7.92 7.85
CA PHE A 93 -14.78 -6.96 6.76
C PHE A 93 -13.49 -7.35 6.01
N ILE A 94 -13.56 -7.39 4.68
CA ILE A 94 -12.41 -7.41 3.72
C ILE A 94 -12.11 -5.95 3.30
N ALA A 95 -11.24 -5.61 2.33
CA ALA A 95 -11.21 -4.37 1.51
C ALA A 95 -10.13 -4.50 0.41
N SER A 96 -10.31 -3.88 -0.77
CA SER A 96 -9.34 -3.88 -1.89
C SER A 96 -9.24 -2.51 -2.57
N VAL A 97 -8.03 -2.11 -3.00
CA VAL A 97 -7.71 -0.85 -3.72
C VAL A 97 -6.61 -1.13 -4.77
N GLU A 98 -6.63 -0.41 -5.91
CA GLU A 98 -5.78 -0.58 -7.11
C GLU A 98 -5.05 0.74 -7.45
N VAL A 99 -3.81 0.71 -7.93
CA VAL A 99 -2.99 1.91 -8.21
C VAL A 99 -2.21 1.73 -9.52
N ILE A 100 -2.34 2.73 -10.42
CA ILE A 100 -1.72 2.88 -11.76
C ILE A 100 -0.22 3.18 -11.66
#